data_AF-C5DS04-F1
#
_entry.id   AF-C5DS04-F1
#
_cell.length_a   1.000
_cell.length_b   1.000
_cell.length_c   1.000
_cell.angle_alpha   90.00
_cell.angle_beta   90.00
_cell.angle_gamma   90.00
#
_symmetry.space_group_name_H-M   'P 1'
#
loop_
_entity.id
_entity.type
_entity.pdbx_description
1 polymer ?
#
loop_
_entity_poly.entity_id
_entity_poly.type
_entity_poly.pdbx_seq_one_letter_code
_entity_poly.pdbx_strand_id
1 'polypeptide(L)'
;MKINISHILRLVQWSAYACTLLLVKLFIIFPLAVLLFHDLYLRLLPADSSNWVPFDTLRELKHDWSETGWRFSQDIKRIDADYELPKALDNGISQPIYLRDHILYKMDLNLQFYCVHLFNDKQKSNLVELELLIFDRLAKHKLFRKRIPIICLSEEYPTALGVPSSKYRSSRLELYRKEWLNELELDDKIQIHPKMRSIDFVLQTVEPTQLIFEPESGIKFRMHSPQGLINFMLRWRRTTYFVGIALFDLAITTLFSITALSTFALVSKKLPGNERKIS
;
A
#
# COMPACT_ATOMS: atom_id res chain seq x y z
N MET A 1 -15.23 70.56 -29.67
CA MET A 1 -15.74 69.26 -29.20
C MET A 1 -14.85 68.79 -28.06
N LYS A 2 -15.29 68.90 -26.79
CA LYS A 2 -14.48 68.45 -25.64
C LYS A 2 -14.60 66.94 -25.54
N ILE A 3 -13.53 66.22 -25.86
CA ILE A 3 -13.49 64.76 -25.73
C ILE A 3 -13.48 64.44 -24.23
N ASN A 4 -14.46 63.67 -23.78
CA ASN A 4 -14.62 63.30 -22.37
C ASN A 4 -13.59 62.22 -22.00
N ILE A 5 -12.37 62.65 -21.67
CA ILE A 5 -11.22 61.78 -21.34
C ILE A 5 -11.48 60.91 -20.09
N SER A 6 -12.48 61.26 -19.26
CA SER A 6 -12.84 60.57 -18.02
C SER A 6 -13.24 59.11 -18.19
N HIS A 7 -13.90 58.75 -19.30
CA HIS A 7 -14.33 57.37 -19.56
C HIS A 7 -13.16 56.45 -19.90
N ILE A 8 -12.22 56.93 -20.72
CA ILE A 8 -11.03 56.17 -21.12
C ILE A 8 -10.12 55.97 -19.90
N LEU A 9 -9.95 57.00 -19.07
CA LEU A 9 -9.12 56.91 -17.87
C LEU A 9 -9.67 55.89 -16.86
N ARG A 10 -10.99 55.84 -16.67
CA ARG A 10 -11.64 54.82 -15.82
C ARG A 10 -11.42 53.42 -16.37
N LEU A 11 -11.58 53.22 -17.68
CA LEU A 11 -11.37 51.92 -18.34
C LEU A 11 -9.93 51.42 -18.15
N VAL A 12 -8.94 52.32 -18.27
CA VAL A 12 -7.54 52.01 -17.99
C VAL A 12 -7.33 51.59 -16.53
N GLN A 13 -7.91 52.30 -15.56
CA GLN A 13 -7.84 51.93 -14.15
C GLN A 13 -8.44 50.54 -13.88
N TRP A 14 -9.63 50.26 -14.41
CA TRP A 14 -10.26 48.94 -14.29
C TRP A 14 -9.43 47.84 -14.97
N SER A 15 -8.83 48.13 -16.14
CA SER A 15 -7.94 47.19 -16.82
C SER A 15 -6.67 46.91 -16.03
N ALA A 16 -6.10 47.92 -15.37
CA ALA A 16 -4.93 47.78 -14.51
C ALA A 16 -5.26 46.92 -13.29
N TYR A 17 -6.41 47.13 -12.65
CA TYR A 17 -6.88 46.27 -11.56
C TYR A 17 -7.15 44.83 -12.01
N ALA A 18 -7.77 44.63 -13.17
CA ALA A 18 -7.99 43.30 -13.73
C ALA A 18 -6.66 42.60 -14.05
N CYS A 19 -5.69 43.33 -14.60
CA CYS A 19 -4.37 42.82 -14.94
C CYS A 19 -3.58 42.41 -13.69
N THR A 20 -3.58 43.23 -12.63
CA THR A 20 -2.91 42.89 -11.38
C THR A 20 -3.56 41.67 -10.70
N LEU A 21 -4.89 41.57 -10.68
CA LEU A 21 -5.59 40.39 -10.18
C LEU A 21 -5.25 39.12 -10.98
N LEU A 22 -5.17 39.22 -12.31
CA LEU A 22 -4.79 38.10 -13.17
C LEU A 22 -3.35 37.66 -12.91
N LEU A 23 -2.42 38.61 -12.75
CA LEU A 23 -1.03 38.32 -12.40
C LEU A 23 -0.93 37.60 -11.05
N VAL A 24 -1.61 38.10 -10.01
CA VAL A 24 -1.66 37.44 -8.70
C VAL A 24 -2.24 36.03 -8.82
N LYS A 25 -3.30 35.86 -9.61
CA LYS A 25 -3.91 34.55 -9.84
C LYS A 25 -2.94 33.58 -10.52
N LEU A 26 -2.27 34.01 -11.58
CA LEU A 26 -1.41 33.15 -12.41
C LEU A 26 -0.09 32.80 -11.72
N PHE A 27 0.52 33.75 -11.00
CA PHE A 27 1.84 33.55 -10.41
C PHE A 27 1.83 33.11 -8.94
N ILE A 28 0.73 33.34 -8.20
CA ILE A 28 0.68 33.02 -6.77
C ILE A 28 -0.40 31.97 -6.49
N ILE A 29 -1.65 32.25 -6.83
CA ILE A 29 -2.78 31.40 -6.43
C ILE A 29 -2.75 30.05 -7.14
N PHE A 30 -2.62 30.06 -8.47
CA PHE A 30 -2.67 28.85 -9.28
C PHE A 30 -1.49 27.89 -8.98
N PRO A 31 -0.22 28.34 -8.93
CA PRO A 31 0.90 27.45 -8.57
C PRO A 31 0.76 26.87 -7.17
N LEU A 32 0.26 27.66 -6.21
CA LEU A 32 0.00 27.19 -4.85
C LEU A 32 -1.10 26.13 -4.81
N ALA A 33 -2.19 26.33 -5.56
CA ALA A 33 -3.27 25.36 -5.68
C ALA A 33 -2.77 24.03 -6.27
N VAL A 34 -1.97 24.11 -7.33
CA VAL A 34 -1.35 22.94 -7.97
C VAL A 34 -0.44 22.22 -6.98
N LEU A 35 0.43 22.92 -6.27
CA LEU A 35 1.39 22.31 -5.33
C LEU A 35 0.67 21.62 -4.16
N LEU A 36 -0.29 22.31 -3.54
CA LEU A 36 -1.06 21.76 -2.41
C LEU A 36 -1.88 20.54 -2.83
N PHE A 37 -2.56 20.62 -3.97
CA PHE A 37 -3.35 19.50 -4.45
C PHE A 37 -2.46 18.34 -4.90
N HIS A 38 -1.32 18.61 -5.53
CA HIS A 38 -0.37 17.57 -5.93
C HIS A 38 0.15 16.78 -4.72
N ASP A 39 0.55 17.47 -3.65
CA ASP A 39 1.00 16.83 -2.40
C ASP A 39 -0.14 15.99 -1.78
N LEU A 40 -1.34 16.56 -1.67
CA LEU A 40 -2.51 15.83 -1.17
C LEU A 40 -2.81 14.58 -2.03
N TYR A 41 -2.73 14.73 -3.36
CA TYR A 41 -3.03 13.67 -4.30
C TYR A 41 -2.04 12.50 -4.18
N LEU A 42 -0.74 12.78 -4.08
CA LEU A 42 0.29 11.76 -3.90
C LEU A 42 0.14 11.01 -2.57
N ARG A 43 -0.25 11.71 -1.50
CA ARG A 43 -0.52 11.10 -0.19
C ARG A 43 -1.78 10.24 -0.18
N LEU A 44 -2.80 10.62 -0.93
CA LEU A 44 -4.05 9.85 -1.08
C LEU A 44 -3.87 8.60 -1.95
N LEU A 45 -3.04 8.70 -3.00
CA LEU A 45 -2.85 7.67 -4.01
C LEU A 45 -1.36 7.42 -4.27
N PRO A 46 -0.64 6.82 -3.32
CA PRO A 46 0.73 6.40 -3.56
C PRO A 46 0.78 5.40 -4.72
N ALA A 47 1.79 5.53 -5.58
CA ALA A 47 1.98 4.63 -6.72
C ALA A 47 2.21 3.17 -6.27
N ASP A 48 2.76 2.98 -5.07
CA ASP A 48 3.11 1.68 -4.48
C ASP A 48 1.95 1.07 -3.70
N SER A 49 0.82 0.83 -4.38
CA SER A 49 -0.42 0.33 -3.76
C SER A 49 -0.35 -1.13 -3.26
N SER A 50 0.64 -1.89 -3.72
CA SER A 50 0.89 -3.26 -3.28
C SER A 50 2.36 -3.60 -3.24
N ASN A 51 2.77 -4.38 -2.23
CA ASN A 51 4.12 -4.94 -2.13
C ASN A 51 4.05 -6.47 -2.09
N TRP A 52 4.91 -7.13 -2.87
CA TRP A 52 5.06 -8.59 -2.86
C TRP A 52 6.32 -8.94 -2.08
N VAL A 53 6.19 -9.91 -1.18
CA VAL A 53 7.29 -10.41 -0.34
C VAL A 53 7.39 -11.92 -0.56
N PRO A 54 8.45 -12.40 -1.22
CA PRO A 54 8.74 -13.83 -1.35
C PRO A 54 8.84 -14.51 0.02
N PHE A 55 8.27 -15.71 0.16
CA PHE A 55 8.16 -16.38 1.46
C PHE A 55 9.52 -16.88 1.99
N ASP A 56 10.44 -17.20 1.09
CA ASP A 56 11.83 -17.58 1.37
C ASP A 56 12.64 -16.48 2.08
N THR A 57 12.25 -15.21 1.90
CA THR A 57 12.88 -14.05 2.58
C THR A 57 12.45 -13.90 4.04
N LEU A 58 11.53 -14.73 4.53
CA LEU A 58 11.14 -14.68 5.94
C LEU A 58 12.22 -15.33 6.81
N ARG A 59 12.53 -14.70 7.94
CA ARG A 59 13.47 -15.29 8.89
C ARG A 59 12.85 -16.52 9.54
N GLU A 60 13.42 -17.68 9.26
CA GLU A 60 13.10 -18.91 9.99
C GLU A 60 13.65 -18.79 11.42
N LEU A 61 12.74 -18.78 12.40
CA LEU A 61 13.08 -18.90 13.81
C LEU A 61 13.03 -20.37 14.15
N LYS A 62 14.21 -21.02 14.13
CA LYS A 62 14.53 -22.39 14.58
C LYS A 62 13.34 -23.34 14.82
N HIS A 63 13.48 -24.54 14.23
CA HIS A 63 12.74 -25.78 14.44
C HIS A 63 12.77 -26.36 15.89
N ASP A 64 12.84 -25.52 16.93
CA ASP A 64 12.90 -25.93 18.34
C ASP A 64 11.51 -26.27 18.94
N TRP A 65 10.43 -26.06 18.17
CA TRP A 65 9.07 -26.44 18.57
C TRP A 65 8.72 -27.82 17.98
N SER A 66 9.19 -28.86 18.68
CA SER A 66 8.70 -30.24 18.58
C SER A 66 8.61 -30.85 17.17
N GLU A 67 9.56 -30.66 16.26
CA GLU A 67 9.61 -31.26 14.89
C GLU A 67 8.35 -31.10 14.00
N THR A 68 7.28 -30.51 14.53
CA THR A 68 5.92 -30.48 13.98
C THR A 68 5.49 -29.05 13.65
N GLY A 69 6.30 -28.06 13.99
CA GLY A 69 6.01 -26.64 13.78
C GLY A 69 7.14 -25.89 13.10
N TRP A 70 6.79 -25.11 12.07
CA TRP A 70 7.65 -24.09 11.46
C TRP A 70 7.20 -22.72 11.91
N ARG A 71 8.16 -21.90 12.32
CA ARG A 71 7.92 -20.51 12.68
C ARG A 71 8.77 -19.58 11.85
N PHE A 72 8.10 -18.70 11.12
CA PHE A 72 8.71 -17.62 10.36
C PHE A 72 8.35 -16.30 11.03
N SER A 73 9.32 -15.39 11.11
CA SER A 73 9.11 -14.07 11.70
C SER A 73 9.76 -13.02 10.86
N GLN A 74 9.08 -11.89 10.68
CA GLN A 74 9.64 -10.79 9.94
C GLN A 74 9.23 -9.46 10.56
N ASP A 75 10.20 -8.54 10.60
CA ASP A 75 9.97 -7.17 11.05
C ASP A 75 9.34 -6.35 9.91
N ILE A 76 8.40 -5.48 10.27
CA ILE A 76 7.72 -4.55 9.38
C ILE A 76 8.37 -3.18 9.56
N LYS A 77 9.03 -2.68 8.51
CA LYS A 77 9.56 -1.32 8.46
C LYS A 77 8.54 -0.39 7.82
N ARG A 78 8.13 0.63 8.57
CA ARG A 78 7.24 1.69 8.08
C ARG A 78 8.07 2.79 7.42
N ILE A 79 7.71 3.12 6.18
CA ILE A 79 8.37 4.13 5.37
C ILE A 79 7.38 5.27 5.10
N ASP A 80 7.82 6.50 5.29
CA ASP A 80 7.01 7.69 5.02
C ASP A 80 6.63 7.81 3.55
N ALA A 81 5.62 8.63 3.26
CA ALA A 81 5.15 8.86 1.89
C ALA A 81 6.23 9.46 0.97
N ASP A 82 7.21 10.16 1.55
CA ASP A 82 8.21 10.95 0.81
C ASP A 82 9.32 10.10 0.17
N TYR A 83 9.50 8.85 0.63
CA TYR A 83 10.53 7.94 0.12
C TYR A 83 9.93 6.89 -0.81
N GLU A 84 10.71 6.33 -1.73
CA GLU A 84 10.26 5.18 -2.53
C GLU A 84 10.16 3.93 -1.65
N LEU A 85 9.14 3.08 -1.86
CA LEU A 85 8.99 1.85 -1.11
C LEU A 85 9.97 0.80 -1.64
N PRO A 86 10.93 0.30 -0.83
CA PRO A 86 11.84 -0.73 -1.29
C PRO A 86 11.08 -2.03 -1.61
N LYS A 87 11.41 -2.64 -2.74
CA LYS A 87 10.90 -3.96 -3.12
C LYS A 87 11.70 -5.04 -2.42
N ALA A 88 11.02 -6.09 -1.95
CA ALA A 88 11.69 -7.28 -1.47
C ALA A 88 12.34 -8.00 -2.66
N LEU A 89 13.60 -8.40 -2.51
CA LEU A 89 14.32 -9.19 -3.51
C LEU A 89 14.20 -10.66 -3.19
N ASP A 90 13.88 -11.47 -4.19
CA ASP A 90 13.87 -12.94 -4.12
C ASP A 90 15.31 -13.46 -4.17
N ASN A 91 15.95 -13.56 -3.01
CA ASN A 91 17.35 -13.97 -2.89
C ASN A 91 17.60 -14.90 -1.69
N GLY A 92 16.56 -15.38 -1.01
CA GLY A 92 16.67 -16.19 0.20
C GLY A 92 17.30 -15.48 1.42
N ILE A 93 17.58 -14.17 1.33
CA ILE A 93 18.15 -13.40 2.45
C ILE A 93 17.01 -12.74 3.20
N SER A 94 17.03 -12.84 4.53
CA SER A 94 16.01 -12.21 5.37
C SER A 94 15.96 -10.70 5.17
N GLN A 95 14.79 -10.20 4.78
CA GLN A 95 14.55 -8.78 4.49
C GLN A 95 13.30 -8.29 5.22
N PRO A 96 13.33 -7.10 5.86
CA PRO A 96 12.15 -6.55 6.51
C PRO A 96 11.04 -6.28 5.49
N ILE A 97 9.79 -6.40 5.93
CA ILE A 97 8.62 -6.07 5.11
C ILE A 97 8.47 -4.55 5.11
N TYR A 98 8.70 -3.91 3.97
CA TYR A 98 8.51 -2.48 3.82
C TYR A 98 7.04 -2.16 3.51
N LEU A 99 6.41 -1.38 4.38
CA LEU A 99 5.05 -0.87 4.20
C LEU A 99 5.02 0.64 4.44
N ARG A 100 4.06 1.35 3.85
CA ARG A 100 3.86 2.77 4.16
C ARG A 100 3.38 2.98 5.60
N ASP A 101 3.82 4.08 6.21
CA ASP A 101 3.30 4.49 7.51
C ASP A 101 1.82 4.94 7.42
N HIS A 102 1.11 4.81 8.53
CA HIS A 102 -0.28 5.26 8.75
C HIS A 102 -1.35 4.63 7.83
N ILE A 103 -0.97 3.69 6.95
CA ILE A 103 -1.87 2.99 6.04
C ILE A 103 -2.18 1.59 6.58
N LEU A 104 -3.47 1.24 6.54
CA LEU A 104 -3.94 -0.12 6.82
C LEU A 104 -3.73 -0.97 5.57
N TYR A 105 -3.10 -2.14 5.74
CA TYR A 105 -2.92 -3.09 4.65
C TYR A 105 -3.78 -4.31 4.87
N LYS A 106 -4.21 -4.93 3.77
CA LYS A 106 -4.66 -6.31 3.76
C LYS A 106 -3.53 -7.20 3.30
N MET A 107 -3.42 -8.36 3.92
CA MET A 107 -2.43 -9.36 3.56
C MET A 107 -3.14 -10.50 2.84
N ASP A 108 -2.61 -10.83 1.67
CA ASP A 108 -2.94 -12.05 0.95
C ASP A 108 -1.73 -12.98 1.00
N LEU A 109 -2.01 -14.26 1.22
CA LEU A 109 -0.99 -15.29 1.36
C LEU A 109 -1.22 -16.32 0.26
N ASN A 110 -0.17 -16.60 -0.52
CA ASN A 110 -0.16 -17.67 -1.49
C ASN A 110 1.04 -18.57 -1.16
N LEU A 111 0.77 -19.79 -0.68
CA LEU A 111 1.80 -20.78 -0.40
C LEU A 111 1.61 -21.99 -1.30
N GLN A 112 2.68 -22.39 -1.96
CA GLN A 112 2.79 -23.61 -2.73
C GLN A 112 3.91 -24.44 -2.13
N PHE A 113 3.59 -25.63 -1.61
CA PHE A 113 4.59 -26.43 -0.92
C PHE A 113 4.36 -27.93 -1.02
N TYR A 114 5.46 -28.68 -0.96
CA TYR A 114 5.46 -30.11 -0.76
C TYR A 114 5.61 -30.42 0.73
N CYS A 115 4.91 -31.45 1.19
CA CYS A 115 5.05 -31.97 2.54
C CYS A 115 5.68 -33.36 2.49
N VAL A 116 6.67 -33.65 3.35
CA VAL A 116 7.34 -34.95 3.45
C VAL A 116 7.31 -35.42 4.89
N HIS A 117 6.97 -36.67 5.15
CA HIS A 117 7.06 -37.24 6.50
C HIS A 117 8.52 -37.48 6.88
N LEU A 118 8.93 -37.03 8.08
CA LEU A 118 10.29 -37.26 8.59
C LEU A 118 10.49 -38.67 9.16
N PHE A 119 9.40 -39.39 9.47
CA PHE A 119 9.44 -40.74 10.02
C PHE A 119 8.73 -41.75 9.13
N ASN A 120 9.41 -42.87 8.87
CA ASN A 120 8.99 -43.97 8.01
C ASN A 120 7.96 -44.92 8.66
N ASP A 121 6.89 -44.38 9.23
CA ASP A 121 5.82 -45.23 9.72
C ASP A 121 4.90 -45.61 8.54
N LYS A 122 5.12 -46.80 7.98
CA LYS A 122 4.59 -47.28 6.68
C LYS A 122 3.07 -47.39 6.57
N GLN A 123 2.32 -47.00 7.60
CA GLN A 123 0.87 -47.17 7.69
C GLN A 123 0.09 -45.86 7.90
N LYS A 124 0.74 -44.71 7.76
CA LYS A 124 0.07 -43.44 7.98
C LYS A 124 -0.63 -42.92 6.73
N SER A 125 -1.79 -42.31 6.96
CA SER A 125 -2.53 -41.62 5.91
C SER A 125 -1.69 -40.46 5.38
N ASN A 126 -1.55 -40.38 4.05
CA ASN A 126 -0.91 -39.23 3.41
C ASN A 126 -1.66 -37.91 3.67
N LEU A 127 -2.93 -37.96 4.09
CA LEU A 127 -3.71 -36.79 4.45
C LEU A 127 -3.42 -36.39 5.91
N VAL A 128 -2.90 -35.18 6.10
CA VAL A 128 -2.53 -34.58 7.40
C VAL A 128 -3.23 -33.22 7.55
N GLU A 129 -3.52 -32.80 8.78
CA GLU A 129 -4.06 -31.45 9.05
C GLU A 129 -2.92 -30.46 9.34
N LEU A 130 -2.86 -29.38 8.56
CA LEU A 130 -1.97 -28.24 8.76
C LEU A 130 -2.73 -27.08 9.41
N GLU A 131 -2.21 -26.59 10.53
CA GLU A 131 -2.69 -25.42 11.23
C GLU A 131 -1.83 -24.20 10.90
N LEU A 132 -2.40 -23.22 10.20
CA LEU A 132 -1.82 -21.90 9.96
C LEU A 132 -2.27 -20.93 11.05
N LEU A 133 -1.30 -20.34 11.73
CA LEU A 133 -1.50 -19.31 12.75
C LEU A 133 -0.67 -18.08 12.41
N ILE A 134 -1.29 -16.91 12.52
CA ILE A 134 -0.63 -15.63 12.22
C ILE A 134 -0.82 -14.71 13.42
N PHE A 135 0.28 -14.14 13.90
CA PHE A 135 0.32 -13.34 15.11
C PHE A 135 1.06 -12.03 14.90
N ASP A 136 0.68 -11.01 15.68
CA ASP A 136 1.56 -9.89 15.99
C ASP A 136 2.51 -10.32 17.10
N ARG A 137 3.81 -10.39 16.79
CA ARG A 137 4.85 -10.84 17.74
C ARG A 137 4.95 -9.95 18.97
N LEU A 138 4.79 -8.63 18.83
CA LEU A 138 4.93 -7.68 19.94
C LEU A 138 3.67 -7.66 20.80
N ALA A 139 2.50 -7.60 20.16
CA ALA A 139 1.24 -7.57 20.88
C ALA A 139 0.79 -8.97 21.38
N LYS A 140 1.46 -10.04 20.92
CA LYS A 140 1.04 -11.45 21.07
C LYS A 140 -0.43 -11.68 20.69
N HIS A 141 -0.97 -10.83 19.83
CA HIS A 141 -2.36 -10.90 19.41
C HIS A 141 -2.48 -11.82 18.19
N LYS A 142 -3.44 -12.73 18.25
CA LYS A 142 -3.72 -13.66 17.16
C LYS A 142 -4.55 -12.97 16.10
N LEU A 143 -3.97 -12.82 14.91
CA LEU A 143 -4.64 -12.21 13.77
C LEU A 143 -5.49 -13.23 13.01
N PHE A 144 -5.01 -14.48 12.92
CA PHE A 144 -5.67 -15.50 12.12
C PHE A 144 -5.41 -16.93 12.62
N ARG A 145 -6.38 -17.82 12.38
CA ARG A 145 -6.29 -19.28 12.55
C ARG A 145 -7.01 -19.95 11.40
N LYS A 146 -6.39 -20.92 10.75
CA LYS A 146 -7.08 -21.84 9.85
C LYS A 146 -6.44 -23.21 9.92
N ARG A 147 -7.27 -24.24 9.87
CA ARG A 147 -6.82 -25.62 9.68
C ARG A 147 -7.18 -26.09 8.30
N ILE A 148 -6.24 -26.74 7.62
CA ILE A 148 -6.33 -27.10 6.21
C ILE A 148 -5.84 -28.55 6.07
N PRO A 149 -6.57 -29.43 5.40
CA PRO A 149 -6.04 -30.74 5.04
C PRO A 149 -4.97 -30.58 3.96
N ILE A 150 -3.81 -31.21 4.16
CA ILE A 150 -2.69 -31.26 3.24
C ILE A 150 -2.32 -32.71 2.94
N ILE A 151 -1.63 -32.93 1.83
CA ILE A 151 -1.12 -34.23 1.41
C ILE A 151 0.41 -34.24 1.61
N CYS A 152 0.90 -35.25 2.34
CA CYS A 152 2.30 -35.46 2.65
C CYS A 152 2.82 -36.75 2.01
N LEU A 153 4.06 -36.69 1.53
CA LEU A 153 4.78 -37.79 0.91
C LEU A 153 5.45 -38.65 1.99
N SER A 154 5.39 -39.97 1.81
CA SER A 154 6.26 -40.89 2.55
C SER A 154 7.58 -41.08 1.79
N GLU A 155 8.71 -41.24 2.49
CA GLU A 155 10.06 -41.34 1.88
C GLU A 155 10.21 -42.47 0.83
N GLU A 156 9.31 -43.46 0.81
CA GLU A 156 9.28 -44.55 -0.18
C GLU A 156 8.99 -44.09 -1.63
N TYR A 157 8.65 -42.81 -1.86
CA TYR A 157 8.56 -42.21 -3.20
C TYR A 157 9.79 -41.33 -3.49
N PRO A 158 10.94 -41.89 -3.87
CA PRO A 158 12.11 -41.12 -4.26
C PRO A 158 11.88 -40.56 -5.67
N THR A 159 11.13 -39.48 -5.77
CA THR A 159 11.50 -38.48 -6.78
C THR A 159 12.59 -37.67 -6.11
N ALA A 160 13.82 -38.14 -6.27
CA ALA A 160 15.00 -37.42 -5.85
C ALA A 160 14.93 -35.98 -6.41
N LEU A 161 14.55 -35.04 -5.54
CA LEU A 161 14.64 -33.60 -5.72
C LEU A 161 16.12 -33.28 -6.00
N GLY A 162 16.51 -33.35 -7.27
CA GLY A 162 17.90 -33.26 -7.70
C GLY A 162 18.29 -34.10 -8.92
N VAL A 163 17.42 -35.02 -9.39
CA VAL A 163 17.69 -35.72 -10.67
C VAL A 163 17.31 -34.79 -11.83
N PRO A 164 18.23 -34.46 -12.75
CA PRO A 164 17.93 -33.60 -13.89
C PRO A 164 16.77 -34.17 -14.69
N SER A 165 15.86 -33.28 -15.12
CA SER A 165 14.63 -33.53 -15.87
C SER A 165 14.81 -34.36 -17.16
N SER A 166 16.05 -34.67 -17.55
CA SER A 166 16.38 -35.51 -18.70
C SER A 166 15.98 -36.98 -18.57
N LYS A 167 15.71 -37.49 -17.35
CA LYS A 167 15.41 -38.92 -17.11
C LYS A 167 13.92 -39.25 -16.94
N TYR A 168 13.08 -38.27 -16.62
CA TYR A 168 11.63 -38.45 -16.47
C TYR A 168 10.89 -37.62 -17.52
N ARG A 169 10.05 -38.27 -18.33
CA ARG A 169 9.19 -37.62 -19.33
C ARG A 169 8.33 -36.55 -18.64
N SER A 170 8.21 -35.35 -19.23
CA SER A 170 7.47 -34.19 -18.69
C SER A 170 6.11 -34.55 -18.08
N SER A 171 5.41 -35.51 -18.68
CA SER A 171 4.11 -36.00 -18.21
C SER A 171 4.10 -36.55 -16.77
N ARG A 172 5.19 -37.13 -16.27
CA ARG A 172 5.23 -37.69 -14.90
C ARG A 172 5.50 -36.63 -13.84
N LEU A 173 6.29 -35.61 -14.16
CA LEU A 173 6.58 -34.51 -13.24
C LEU A 173 5.35 -33.60 -13.11
N GLU A 174 4.61 -33.37 -14.19
CA GLU A 174 3.32 -32.66 -14.16
C GLU A 174 2.26 -33.40 -13.32
N LEU A 175 2.17 -34.73 -13.47
CA LEU A 175 1.30 -35.55 -12.62
C LEU A 175 1.70 -35.46 -11.15
N TYR A 176 3.01 -35.54 -10.86
CA TYR A 176 3.52 -35.40 -9.50
C TYR A 176 3.18 -34.04 -8.89
N ARG A 177 3.44 -32.95 -9.62
CA ARG A 177 3.07 -31.60 -9.17
C ARG A 177 1.57 -31.51 -8.91
N LYS A 178 0.74 -32.05 -9.79
CA LYS A 178 -0.72 -32.03 -9.64
C LYS A 178 -1.24 -32.81 -8.42
N GLU A 179 -0.57 -33.90 -8.04
CA GLU A 179 -1.02 -34.78 -6.96
C GLU A 179 -0.48 -34.38 -5.59
N TRP A 180 0.75 -33.84 -5.52
CA TRP A 180 1.49 -33.66 -4.27
C TRP A 180 1.78 -32.21 -3.90
N LEU A 181 1.57 -31.26 -4.82
CA LEU A 181 1.68 -29.84 -4.50
C LEU A 181 0.46 -29.41 -3.70
N ASN A 182 0.69 -28.87 -2.51
CA ASN A 182 -0.35 -28.25 -1.70
C ASN A 182 -0.37 -26.76 -2.00
N GLU A 183 -1.53 -26.25 -2.37
CA GLU A 183 -1.77 -24.83 -2.62
C GLU A 183 -2.65 -24.26 -1.49
N LEU A 184 -2.17 -23.19 -0.87
CA LEU A 184 -2.91 -22.44 0.14
C LEU A 184 -3.01 -20.97 -0.27
N GLU A 185 -4.22 -20.59 -0.66
CA GLU A 185 -4.58 -19.21 -0.95
C GLU A 185 -5.46 -18.64 0.17
N LEU A 186 -5.09 -17.44 0.62
CA LEU A 186 -5.83 -16.67 1.61
C LEU A 186 -5.90 -15.22 1.17
N ASP A 187 -7.07 -14.78 0.73
CA ASP A 187 -7.29 -13.41 0.28
C ASP A 187 -8.13 -12.60 1.28
N ASP A 188 -7.73 -11.35 1.48
CA ASP A 188 -8.55 -10.32 2.14
C ASP A 188 -8.99 -10.64 3.59
N LYS A 189 -8.40 -11.66 4.25
CA LYS A 189 -8.78 -12.08 5.61
C LYS A 189 -8.01 -11.39 6.73
N ILE A 190 -6.81 -10.89 6.46
CA ILE A 190 -5.90 -10.39 7.49
C ILE A 190 -5.64 -8.91 7.28
N GLN A 191 -5.85 -8.13 8.34
CA GLN A 191 -5.62 -6.69 8.35
C GLN A 191 -4.37 -6.37 9.16
N ILE A 192 -3.43 -5.68 8.52
CA ILE A 192 -2.18 -5.22 9.11
C ILE A 192 -2.36 -3.77 9.53
N HIS A 193 -2.53 -3.57 10.83
CA HIS A 193 -2.69 -2.23 11.40
C HIS A 193 -1.40 -1.41 11.29
N PRO A 194 -1.49 -0.07 11.15
CA PRO A 194 -0.32 0.82 11.05
C PRO A 194 0.67 0.67 12.22
N LYS A 195 0.18 0.34 13.41
CA LYS A 195 0.99 0.20 14.63
C LYS A 195 1.79 -1.12 14.71
N MET A 196 1.45 -2.09 13.86
CA MET A 196 2.09 -3.40 13.85
C MET A 196 3.51 -3.28 13.29
N ARG A 197 4.50 -3.84 14.01
CA ARG A 197 5.93 -3.76 13.67
C ARG A 197 6.56 -5.10 13.32
N SER A 198 5.84 -6.20 13.48
CA SER A 198 6.38 -7.54 13.30
C SER A 198 5.25 -8.53 13.11
N ILE A 199 5.45 -9.51 12.24
CA ILE A 199 4.50 -10.58 11.97
C ILE A 199 5.18 -11.93 12.16
N ASP A 200 4.46 -12.84 12.81
CA ASP A 200 4.89 -14.23 12.96
C ASP A 200 3.90 -15.15 12.26
N PHE A 201 4.43 -16.07 11.45
CA PHE A 201 3.71 -17.16 10.82
C PHE A 201 4.12 -18.45 11.52
N VAL A 202 3.14 -19.22 11.97
CA VAL A 202 3.35 -20.55 12.53
C VAL A 202 2.54 -21.53 11.70
N LEU A 203 3.24 -22.50 11.12
CA LEU A 203 2.68 -23.63 10.40
C LEU A 203 2.90 -24.85 11.28
N GLN A 204 1.83 -25.52 11.70
CA GLN A 204 1.93 -26.66 12.60
C GLN A 204 1.17 -27.86 12.05
N THR A 205 1.81 -29.01 12.01
CA THR A 205 1.20 -30.30 11.69
C THR A 205 1.02 -31.13 12.96
N VAL A 206 0.13 -32.11 12.92
CA VAL A 206 -0.04 -33.08 14.03
C VAL A 206 1.20 -33.96 14.17
N GLU A 207 1.87 -34.23 13.05
CA GLU A 207 3.00 -35.13 12.95
C GLU A 207 4.27 -34.40 12.49
N PRO A 208 5.46 -34.92 12.83
CA PRO A 208 6.72 -34.40 12.30
C PRO A 208 6.78 -34.57 10.78
N THR A 209 6.77 -33.45 10.08
CA THR A 209 6.88 -33.40 8.62
C THR A 209 8.01 -32.43 8.24
N GLN A 210 8.30 -32.30 6.96
CA GLN A 210 9.18 -31.31 6.38
C GLN A 210 8.40 -30.60 5.28
N LEU A 211 8.32 -29.27 5.35
CA LEU A 211 7.68 -28.46 4.32
C LEU A 211 8.74 -27.88 3.38
N ILE A 212 8.56 -28.05 2.08
CA ILE A 212 9.43 -27.54 1.02
C ILE A 212 8.61 -26.57 0.18
N PHE A 213 8.89 -25.27 0.30
CA PHE A 213 8.17 -24.21 -0.39
C PHE A 213 8.69 -24.01 -1.82
N GLU A 214 7.78 -23.82 -2.77
CA GLU A 214 8.13 -23.37 -4.11
C GLU A 214 8.46 -21.86 -4.13
N PRO A 215 9.32 -21.39 -5.05
CA PRO A 215 9.71 -19.98 -5.17
C PRO A 215 8.53 -19.02 -5.43
N GLU A 216 7.45 -19.52 -6.02
CA GLU A 216 6.24 -18.73 -6.27
C GLU A 216 5.45 -18.41 -4.99
N SER A 217 5.80 -19.05 -3.86
CA SER A 217 5.19 -18.78 -2.56
C SER A 217 5.56 -17.39 -2.05
N GLY A 218 4.56 -16.65 -1.61
CA GLY A 218 4.80 -15.33 -1.04
C GLY A 218 3.56 -14.68 -0.48
N ILE A 219 3.80 -13.45 -0.04
CA ILE A 219 2.83 -12.64 0.69
C ILE A 219 2.66 -11.33 -0.07
N LYS A 220 1.40 -11.01 -0.39
CA LYS A 220 1.04 -9.74 -0.99
C LYS A 220 0.41 -8.84 0.05
N PHE A 221 0.98 -7.66 0.24
CA PHE A 221 0.39 -6.61 1.06
C PHE A 221 -0.28 -5.59 0.14
N ARG A 222 -1.60 -5.50 0.18
CA ARG A 222 -2.39 -4.51 -0.56
C ARG A 222 -2.89 -3.43 0.37
N MET A 223 -2.81 -2.16 -0.03
CA MET A 223 -3.42 -1.09 0.75
C MET A 223 -4.93 -1.30 0.88
N HIS A 224 -5.47 -1.16 2.08
CA HIS A 224 -6.90 -1.16 2.28
C HIS A 224 -7.47 0.20 1.91
N SER A 225 -8.04 0.29 0.71
CA SER A 225 -8.82 1.45 0.31
C SER A 225 -10.30 1.15 0.50
N PRO A 226 -11.00 1.80 1.45
CA PRO A 226 -12.45 1.66 1.52
C PRO A 226 -13.06 2.07 0.18
N GLN A 227 -13.89 1.20 -0.37
CA GLN A 227 -14.47 1.35 -1.71
C GLN A 227 -15.30 2.64 -1.77
N GLY A 228 -14.97 3.52 -2.71
CA GLY A 228 -15.68 4.79 -2.89
C GLY A 228 -14.80 5.81 -3.60
N LEU A 229 -14.31 6.80 -2.84
CA LEU A 229 -13.62 7.97 -3.38
C LEU A 229 -12.25 7.63 -3.97
N ILE A 230 -11.45 6.80 -3.30
CA ILE A 230 -10.12 6.37 -3.77
C ILE A 230 -10.23 5.57 -5.08
N ASN A 231 -11.18 4.62 -5.15
CA ASN A 231 -11.38 3.81 -6.35
C ASN A 231 -11.89 4.66 -7.53
N PHE A 232 -12.75 5.65 -7.26
CA PHE A 232 -13.18 6.63 -8.25
C PHE A 232 -11.98 7.46 -8.76
N MET A 233 -11.12 7.94 -7.87
CA MET A 233 -9.91 8.68 -8.25
C MET A 233 -8.91 7.83 -9.03
N LEU A 234 -8.76 6.54 -8.71
CA LEU A 234 -7.91 5.62 -9.48
C LEU A 234 -8.45 5.41 -10.90
N ARG A 235 -9.77 5.18 -11.04
CA ARG A 235 -10.41 4.97 -12.35
C ARG A 235 -10.37 6.23 -13.24
N TRP A 236 -10.52 7.39 -12.62
CA TRP A 236 -10.63 8.69 -13.29
C TRP A 236 -9.44 9.59 -12.93
N ARG A 237 -8.22 9.05 -13.03
CA ARG A 237 -6.98 9.67 -12.54
C ARG A 237 -6.78 11.11 -13.02
N ARG A 238 -6.89 11.34 -14.33
CA ARG A 238 -6.66 12.66 -14.93
C ARG A 238 -7.76 13.66 -14.57
N THR A 239 -9.02 13.25 -14.65
CA THR A 239 -10.15 14.17 -14.40
C THR A 239 -10.21 14.54 -12.93
N THR A 240 -10.04 13.58 -12.02
CA THR A 240 -9.97 13.89 -10.57
C THR A 240 -8.79 14.77 -10.22
N TYR A 241 -7.67 14.65 -10.94
CA TYR A 241 -6.52 15.53 -10.75
C TYR A 241 -6.82 16.98 -11.13
N PHE A 242 -7.37 17.22 -12.33
CA PHE A 242 -7.71 18.58 -12.78
C PHE A 242 -8.86 19.20 -11.98
N VAL A 243 -9.89 18.41 -11.65
CA VAL A 243 -11.01 18.87 -10.81
C VAL A 243 -10.52 19.25 -9.42
N GLY A 244 -9.60 18.47 -8.86
CA GLY A 244 -9.00 18.79 -7.56
C GLY A 244 -8.19 20.08 -7.56
N ILE A 245 -7.37 20.31 -8.60
CA ILE A 245 -6.66 21.60 -8.78
C ILE A 245 -7.67 22.75 -8.86
N ALA A 246 -8.75 22.59 -9.63
CA ALA A 246 -9.77 23.63 -9.78
C ALA A 246 -10.49 23.94 -8.45
N LEU A 247 -10.78 22.92 -7.64
CA LEU A 247 -11.36 23.09 -6.31
C LEU A 247 -10.42 23.83 -5.35
N PHE A 248 -9.13 23.48 -5.35
CA PHE A 248 -8.12 24.20 -4.56
C PHE A 248 -7.92 25.64 -5.03
N ASP A 249 -7.88 25.89 -6.35
CA ASP A 249 -7.81 27.24 -6.92
C ASP A 249 -9.01 28.08 -6.46
N LEU A 250 -10.22 27.53 -6.51
CA LEU A 250 -11.44 28.20 -6.05
C LEU A 250 -11.40 28.47 -4.55
N ALA A 251 -10.98 27.50 -3.74
CA ALA A 251 -10.87 27.67 -2.29
C ALA A 251 -9.86 28.77 -1.91
N ILE A 252 -8.68 28.78 -2.54
CA ILE A 252 -7.66 29.81 -2.28
C ILE A 252 -8.14 31.17 -2.80
N THR A 253 -8.76 31.23 -3.98
CA THR A 253 -9.30 32.48 -4.54
C THR A 253 -10.38 33.09 -3.64
N THR A 254 -11.29 32.26 -3.10
CA THR A 254 -12.33 32.72 -2.18
C THR A 254 -11.74 33.24 -0.87
N LEU A 255 -10.77 32.52 -0.27
CA LEU A 255 -10.01 32.99 0.89
C LEU A 255 -9.30 34.32 0.64
N PHE A 256 -8.64 34.46 -0.51
CA PHE A 256 -7.94 35.70 -0.90
C PHE A 256 -8.93 36.87 -1.08
N SER A 257 -10.10 36.59 -1.65
CA SER A 257 -11.16 37.60 -1.83
C SER A 257 -11.73 38.07 -0.50
N ILE A 258 -12.03 37.13 0.42
CA ILE A 258 -12.56 37.43 1.76
C ILE A 258 -11.55 38.24 2.58
N THR A 259 -10.27 37.88 2.53
CA THR A 259 -9.20 38.62 3.23
C THR A 259 -8.97 40.01 2.63
N ALA A 260 -9.04 40.16 1.30
CA ALA A 260 -8.96 41.48 0.66
C ALA A 260 -10.17 42.38 1.00
N LEU A 261 -11.39 41.84 0.97
CA LEU A 261 -12.61 42.57 1.33
C LEU A 261 -12.61 43.01 2.79
N SER A 262 -12.23 42.11 3.70
CA SER A 262 -12.16 42.41 5.14
C SER A 262 -11.08 43.45 5.47
N THR A 263 -9.88 43.33 4.89
CA THR A 263 -8.81 44.32 5.07
C THR A 263 -9.21 45.69 4.50
N PHE A 264 -9.80 45.73 3.30
CA PHE A 264 -10.29 46.98 2.72
C PHE A 264 -11.40 47.62 3.55
N ALA A 265 -12.33 46.82 4.09
CA ALA A 265 -13.39 47.31 4.98
C ALA A 265 -12.83 47.87 6.30
N LEU A 266 -11.76 47.28 6.85
CA LEU A 266 -11.10 47.75 8.07
C LEU A 266 -10.28 49.03 7.84
N VAL A 267 -9.58 49.13 6.70
CA VAL A 267 -8.77 50.31 6.36
C VAL A 267 -9.66 51.49 5.95
N SER A 268 -10.75 51.26 5.20
CA SER A 268 -11.68 52.33 4.81
C SER A 268 -12.39 52.96 6.01
N LYS A 269 -12.74 52.16 7.03
CA LYS A 269 -13.28 52.66 8.31
C LYS A 269 -12.28 53.51 9.12
N LYS A 270 -10.98 53.42 8.84
CA LYS A 270 -9.91 54.15 9.55
C LYS A 270 -9.44 55.43 8.85
N LEU A 271 -9.96 55.78 7.67
CA LEU A 271 -9.62 57.04 6.99
C LEU A 271 -10.53 58.18 7.49
N PRO A 272 -10.06 59.11 8.34
CA PRO A 272 -10.83 60.28 8.69
C PRO A 272 -10.97 61.19 7.46
N GLY A 273 -12.21 61.60 7.17
CA GLY A 273 -12.54 62.53 6.10
C GLY A 273 -11.80 63.85 6.27
N ASN A 274 -10.81 64.10 5.42
CA ASN A 274 -10.15 65.39 5.31
C ASN A 274 -10.99 66.29 4.38
N GLU A 275 -12.15 66.73 4.85
CA GLU A 275 -12.90 67.82 4.23
C GLU A 275 -12.15 69.13 4.50
N ARG A 276 -11.23 69.52 3.60
CA ARG A 276 -10.80 70.91 3.50
C ARG A 276 -11.94 71.72 2.91
N LYS A 277 -12.73 72.38 3.76
CA LYS A 277 -13.46 73.59 3.36
C LYS A 277 -12.42 74.67 3.07
N ILE A 278 -12.25 74.98 1.80
CA ILE A 278 -11.53 76.18 1.36
C ILE A 278 -12.56 77.32 1.46
N SER A 279 -12.34 78.20 2.43
CA SER A 279 -12.91 79.54 2.52
C SER A 279 -12.34 80.45 1.43
#